data_AF-A0A2H6HV93-F1
#
_entry.id   AF-A0A2H6HV93-F1
#
_cell.length_a   1.000
_cell.length_b   1.000
_cell.length_c   1.000
_cell.angle_alpha   90.00
_cell.angle_beta   90.00
_cell.angle_gamma   90.00
#
_symmetry.space_group_name_H-M   'P 1'
#
loop_
_entity.id
_entity.type
_entity.pdbx_description
1 polymer ?
#
loop_
_entity_poly.entity_id
_entity_poly.type
_entity_poly.pdbx_seq_one_letter_code
_entity_poly.pdbx_strand_id
1 'polypeptide(L)'
;MKNASEKLVSEIRNHLDGMVDPEYAASLPTIMPGMTEFTGVAVPELRKLAREIRRDKGLKIPDWIDYLGVAFPTCHRELILVGLYGLDGRTSDLDDLFGERMSGWARHLDNWETTDALAPAAGIWVADDLSRIGYLESWANRGESVWKKRLAAVSTVYLSRHAAEHTHASLRVLRHLMEAKQPEIRKAVGWALRNQKDLEAVERFLAWWAPRVSRSLITEASEKLPEESRARLKVIVDEAG
;
A
#
# COMPACT_ATOMS: atom_id res chain seq x y z
N MET A 1 -6.35 -14.13 -23.78
CA MET A 1 -5.48 -13.54 -22.75
C MET A 1 -5.50 -14.34 -21.45
N LYS A 2 -6.66 -14.66 -20.84
CA LYS A 2 -6.74 -15.50 -19.62
C LYS A 2 -5.81 -16.72 -19.61
N ASN A 3 -5.83 -17.53 -20.68
CA ASN A 3 -4.99 -18.73 -20.80
C ASN A 3 -3.47 -18.43 -20.72
N ALA A 4 -3.00 -17.31 -21.29
CA ALA A 4 -1.58 -16.93 -21.23
C ALA A 4 -1.16 -16.51 -19.81
N SER A 5 -1.99 -15.72 -19.13
CA SER A 5 -1.75 -15.29 -17.75
C SER A 5 -1.85 -16.45 -16.77
N GLU A 6 -2.81 -17.36 -16.94
CA GLU A 6 -2.94 -18.60 -16.16
C GLU A 6 -1.72 -19.51 -16.33
N LYS A 7 -1.20 -19.63 -17.56
CA LYS A 7 0.04 -20.35 -17.83
C LYS A 7 1.23 -19.69 -17.14
N LEU A 8 1.35 -18.36 -17.20
CA LEU A 8 2.43 -17.62 -16.54
C LEU A 8 2.37 -17.75 -15.00
N VAL A 9 1.18 -17.67 -14.40
CA VAL A 9 0.99 -17.92 -12.96
C VAL A 9 1.43 -19.34 -12.58
N SER A 10 1.04 -20.33 -13.38
CA SER A 10 1.45 -21.73 -13.14
C SER A 10 2.96 -21.92 -13.27
N GLU A 11 3.58 -21.28 -14.27
CA GLU A 11 5.02 -21.31 -14.47
C GLU A 11 5.78 -20.65 -13.30
N ILE A 12 5.33 -19.47 -12.85
CA ILE A 12 5.93 -18.78 -11.70
C ILE A 12 5.77 -19.60 -10.43
N ARG A 13 4.60 -20.20 -10.19
CA ARG A 13 4.38 -21.08 -9.04
C ARG A 13 5.40 -22.23 -9.00
N ASN A 14 5.57 -22.94 -10.12
CA ASN A 14 6.54 -24.03 -10.21
C ASN A 14 7.98 -23.56 -9.93
N HIS A 15 8.32 -22.32 -10.33
CA HIS A 15 9.64 -21.75 -10.04
C HIS A 15 9.80 -21.46 -8.54
N LEU A 16 8.77 -20.88 -7.91
CA LEU A 16 8.77 -20.56 -6.48
C LEU A 16 8.92 -21.80 -5.59
N ASP A 17 8.33 -22.93 -5.98
CA ASP A 17 8.45 -24.20 -5.24
C ASP A 17 9.92 -24.66 -5.13
N GLY A 18 10.77 -24.29 -6.10
CA GLY A 18 12.21 -24.56 -6.08
C GLY A 18 13.06 -23.55 -5.26
N MET A 19 12.44 -22.49 -4.74
CA MET A 19 13.11 -21.38 -4.04
C MET A 19 12.75 -21.28 -2.55
N VAL A 20 12.04 -22.28 -2.02
CA VAL A 20 11.55 -22.28 -0.63
C VAL A 20 12.71 -22.12 0.34
N ASP A 21 12.58 -21.17 1.27
CA ASP A 21 13.38 -21.09 2.48
C ASP A 21 12.52 -21.59 3.65
N PRO A 22 12.77 -22.80 4.19
CA PRO A 22 11.93 -23.37 5.24
C PRO A 22 11.92 -22.56 6.54
N GLU A 23 13.04 -21.93 6.90
CA GLU A 23 13.14 -21.13 8.12
C GLU A 23 12.33 -19.84 7.96
N TYR A 24 12.46 -19.19 6.81
CA TYR A 24 11.66 -18.02 6.49
C TYR A 24 10.17 -18.38 6.41
N ALA A 25 9.81 -19.47 5.75
CA ALA A 25 8.43 -19.96 5.65
C ALA A 25 7.80 -20.16 7.05
N ALA A 26 8.54 -20.78 7.97
CA ALA A 26 8.09 -21.00 9.34
C ALA A 26 7.87 -19.68 10.14
N SER A 27 8.59 -18.61 9.78
CA SER A 27 8.45 -17.31 10.42
C SER A 27 7.23 -16.51 9.95
N LEU A 28 6.74 -16.75 8.73
CA LEU A 28 5.70 -15.94 8.09
C LEU A 28 4.39 -15.84 8.89
N PRO A 29 3.83 -16.91 9.47
CA PRO A 29 2.61 -16.82 10.29
C PRO A 29 2.75 -15.90 11.52
N THR A 30 3.97 -15.76 12.05
CA THR A 30 4.24 -14.87 13.18
C THR A 30 4.33 -13.41 12.73
N ILE A 31 4.97 -13.16 11.58
CA ILE A 31 5.16 -11.83 11.01
C ILE A 31 3.85 -11.28 10.41
N MET A 32 3.05 -12.16 9.83
CA MET A 32 1.77 -11.87 9.17
C MET A 32 0.70 -12.86 9.60
N PRO A 33 0.13 -12.68 10.81
CA PRO A 33 -0.96 -13.52 11.28
C PRO A 33 -2.17 -13.47 10.34
N GLY A 34 -2.76 -14.62 10.06
CA GLY A 34 -3.98 -14.74 9.24
C GLY A 34 -3.73 -14.99 7.75
N MET A 35 -2.48 -14.98 7.28
CA MET A 35 -2.13 -15.36 5.91
C MET A 35 -2.21 -16.89 5.74
N THR A 36 -2.90 -17.35 4.71
CA THR A 36 -3.13 -18.79 4.48
C THR A 36 -2.37 -19.35 3.28
N GLU A 37 -2.06 -18.53 2.27
CA GLU A 37 -1.49 -18.99 0.99
C GLU A 37 -0.10 -18.37 0.76
N PHE A 38 0.96 -19.16 0.92
CA PHE A 38 2.34 -18.73 0.72
C PHE A 38 3.29 -19.91 0.47
N THR A 39 4.43 -19.63 -0.17
CA THR A 39 5.52 -20.60 -0.42
C THR A 39 6.66 -20.44 0.59
N GLY A 40 6.96 -19.22 1.05
CA GLY A 40 8.12 -18.96 1.91
C GLY A 40 9.37 -18.55 1.15
N VAL A 41 9.23 -17.70 0.13
CA VAL A 41 10.36 -17.14 -0.62
C VAL A 41 10.64 -15.71 -0.18
N ALA A 42 11.91 -15.41 0.11
CA ALA A 42 12.32 -14.09 0.59
C ALA A 42 12.10 -12.99 -0.47
N VAL A 43 11.74 -11.79 -0.03
CA VAL A 43 11.44 -10.63 -0.91
C VAL A 43 12.57 -10.31 -1.91
N PRO A 44 13.87 -10.33 -1.56
CA PRO A 44 14.93 -10.07 -2.53
C PRO A 44 14.91 -11.04 -3.72
N GLU A 45 14.62 -12.31 -3.46
CA GLU A 45 14.51 -13.34 -4.49
C GLU A 45 13.26 -13.15 -5.36
N LEU A 46 12.12 -12.75 -4.78
CA LEU A 46 10.92 -12.40 -5.55
C LEU A 46 11.17 -11.22 -6.52
N ARG A 47 11.90 -10.20 -6.06
CA ARG A 47 12.30 -9.06 -6.90
C ARG A 47 13.26 -9.46 -8.01
N LYS A 48 14.18 -10.39 -7.73
CA LYS A 48 15.09 -10.94 -8.72
C LYS A 48 14.32 -11.72 -9.78
N LEU A 49 13.45 -12.65 -9.36
CA LEU A 49 12.61 -13.45 -10.24
C LEU A 49 11.74 -12.59 -11.15
N ALA A 50 11.06 -11.56 -10.60
CA ALA A 50 10.24 -10.64 -11.41
C ALA A 50 11.05 -9.94 -12.51
N ARG A 51 12.29 -9.51 -12.21
CA ARG A 51 13.19 -8.87 -13.18
C ARG A 51 13.68 -9.84 -14.26
N GLU A 52 14.03 -11.06 -13.87
CA GLU A 52 14.48 -12.10 -14.80
C GLU A 52 13.36 -12.48 -15.77
N ILE A 53 12.15 -12.74 -15.26
CA ILE A 53 10.98 -13.07 -16.09
C ILE A 53 10.64 -11.92 -17.05
N ARG A 54 10.64 -10.68 -16.56
CA ARG A 54 10.41 -9.50 -17.41
C ARG A 54 11.43 -9.44 -18.55
N ARG A 55 12.71 -9.63 -18.26
CA ARG A 55 13.80 -9.62 -19.26
C ARG A 55 13.66 -10.77 -20.26
N ASP A 56 13.51 -11.99 -19.76
CA ASP A 56 13.61 -13.20 -20.56
C ASP A 56 12.38 -13.42 -21.44
N LYS A 57 11.20 -13.00 -20.98
CA LYS A 57 9.94 -13.08 -21.74
C LYS A 57 9.53 -11.78 -22.42
N GLY A 58 10.25 -10.67 -22.17
CA GLY A 58 9.93 -9.35 -22.74
C GLY A 58 8.58 -8.78 -22.27
N LEU A 59 8.14 -9.11 -21.04
CA LEU A 59 6.83 -8.70 -20.52
C LEU A 59 6.72 -7.18 -20.33
N LYS A 60 5.60 -6.63 -20.77
CA LYS A 60 5.22 -5.22 -20.62
C LYS A 60 4.24 -5.05 -19.45
N ILE A 61 3.96 -3.79 -19.10
CA ILE A 61 3.02 -3.46 -18.02
C ILE A 61 1.62 -4.11 -18.22
N PRO A 62 1.02 -4.11 -19.43
CA PRO A 62 -0.26 -4.80 -19.63
C PRO A 62 -0.21 -6.31 -19.31
N ASP A 63 0.89 -6.99 -19.64
CA ASP A 63 1.05 -8.43 -19.35
C ASP A 63 1.05 -8.70 -17.84
N TRP A 64 1.69 -7.80 -17.07
CA TRP A 64 1.69 -7.88 -15.61
C TRP A 64 0.34 -7.53 -14.98
N ILE A 65 -0.42 -6.59 -15.57
CA ILE A 65 -1.79 -6.29 -15.15
C ILE A 65 -2.69 -7.53 -15.35
N ASP A 66 -2.59 -8.19 -16.50
CA ASP A 66 -3.36 -9.41 -16.76
C ASP A 66 -2.95 -10.56 -15.84
N TYR A 67 -1.64 -10.73 -15.62
CA TYR A 67 -1.10 -11.66 -14.63
C TYR A 67 -1.67 -11.41 -13.23
N LEU A 68 -1.67 -10.15 -12.76
CA LEU A 68 -2.23 -9.78 -11.45
C LEU A 68 -3.73 -10.06 -11.36
N GLY A 69 -4.46 -9.93 -12.47
CA GLY A 69 -5.87 -10.34 -12.57
C GLY A 69 -6.11 -11.82 -12.26
N VAL A 70 -5.12 -12.69 -12.49
CA VAL A 70 -5.17 -14.12 -12.14
C VAL A 70 -4.53 -14.38 -10.77
N ALA A 71 -3.46 -13.68 -10.41
CA ALA A 71 -2.73 -13.90 -9.17
C ALA A 71 -3.50 -13.43 -7.92
N PHE A 72 -4.15 -12.26 -7.94
CA PHE A 72 -4.87 -11.74 -6.76
C PHE A 72 -5.95 -12.69 -6.22
N PRO A 73 -6.83 -13.27 -7.06
CA PRO A 73 -7.82 -14.24 -6.59
C PRO A 73 -7.26 -15.48 -5.89
N THR A 74 -5.99 -15.81 -6.08
CA THR A 74 -5.34 -16.93 -5.38
C THR A 74 -4.98 -16.61 -3.94
N CYS A 75 -5.00 -15.33 -3.54
CA CYS A 75 -4.49 -14.83 -2.25
C CYS A 75 -3.04 -15.24 -1.95
N HIS A 76 -2.31 -15.80 -2.92
CA HIS A 76 -0.99 -16.35 -2.71
C HIS A 76 0.06 -15.24 -2.70
N ARG A 77 0.72 -15.07 -1.54
CA ARG A 77 1.67 -13.98 -1.27
C ARG A 77 2.71 -13.80 -2.38
N GLU A 78 3.52 -14.82 -2.66
CA GLU A 78 4.64 -14.72 -3.59
C GLU A 78 4.19 -14.44 -5.03
N LEU A 79 3.10 -15.07 -5.48
CA LEU A 79 2.53 -14.82 -6.81
C LEU A 79 2.09 -13.37 -6.98
N ILE A 80 1.43 -12.81 -5.97
CA ILE A 80 1.01 -11.41 -5.97
C ILE A 80 2.25 -10.49 -5.97
N LEU A 81 3.21 -10.74 -5.07
CA LEU A 81 4.41 -9.91 -4.94
C LEU A 81 5.28 -9.92 -6.21
N VAL A 82 5.47 -11.07 -6.87
CA VAL A 82 6.19 -11.14 -8.16
C VAL A 82 5.50 -10.27 -9.20
N GLY A 83 4.17 -10.31 -9.28
CA GLY A 83 3.41 -9.47 -10.22
C GLY A 83 3.55 -7.97 -9.91
N LEU A 84 3.49 -7.59 -8.63
CA LEU A 84 3.62 -6.19 -8.21
C LEU A 84 5.04 -5.66 -8.45
N TYR A 85 6.08 -6.46 -8.19
CA TYR A 85 7.46 -6.13 -8.57
C TYR A 85 7.65 -6.14 -10.09
N GLY A 86 6.88 -6.98 -10.78
CA GLY A 86 6.75 -6.99 -12.22
C GLY A 86 6.30 -5.66 -12.79
N LEU A 87 5.51 -4.84 -12.09
CA LEU A 87 5.17 -3.47 -12.52
C LEU A 87 6.32 -2.46 -12.39
N ASP A 88 7.39 -2.80 -11.64
CA ASP A 88 8.62 -2.01 -11.45
C ASP A 88 8.43 -0.58 -10.89
N GLY A 89 7.24 -0.24 -10.37
CA GLY A 89 6.94 1.11 -9.88
C GLY A 89 7.03 2.22 -10.94
N ARG A 90 7.27 1.86 -12.21
CA ARG A 90 7.28 2.76 -13.37
C ARG A 90 5.96 2.60 -14.08
N THR A 91 4.98 3.33 -13.59
CA THR A 91 3.58 3.07 -13.91
C THR A 91 2.99 4.11 -14.87
N SER A 92 3.83 4.69 -15.73
CA SER A 92 3.41 5.62 -16.79
C SER A 92 2.48 4.98 -17.83
N ASP A 93 2.41 3.66 -17.86
CA ASP A 93 1.61 2.88 -18.81
C ASP A 93 0.29 2.36 -18.21
N LEU A 94 -0.13 2.90 -17.05
CA LEU A 94 -1.39 2.54 -16.43
C LEU A 94 -2.54 3.34 -17.05
N ASP A 95 -3.49 2.63 -17.65
CA ASP A 95 -4.68 3.25 -18.23
C ASP A 95 -5.69 3.74 -17.16
N ASP A 96 -6.76 4.41 -17.61
CA ASP A 96 -7.81 4.93 -16.73
C ASP A 96 -8.66 3.84 -16.05
N LEU A 97 -8.66 2.61 -16.58
CA LEU A 97 -9.35 1.47 -15.98
C LEU A 97 -8.57 0.85 -14.81
N PHE A 98 -7.33 1.28 -14.58
CA PHE A 98 -6.49 0.73 -13.53
C PHE A 98 -7.11 0.89 -12.13
N GLY A 99 -7.82 2.00 -11.86
CA GLY A 99 -8.56 2.20 -10.61
C GLY A 99 -9.61 1.11 -10.34
N GLU A 100 -10.33 0.67 -11.37
CA GLU A 100 -11.31 -0.41 -11.27
C GLU A 100 -10.63 -1.77 -11.09
N ARG A 101 -9.54 -2.03 -11.81
CA ARG A 101 -8.74 -3.26 -11.63
C ARG A 101 -8.20 -3.38 -10.21
N MET A 102 -7.59 -2.31 -9.69
CA MET A 102 -7.13 -2.24 -8.30
C MET A 102 -8.28 -2.41 -7.30
N SER A 103 -9.44 -1.83 -7.58
CA SER A 103 -10.62 -1.99 -6.72
C SER A 103 -11.08 -3.44 -6.63
N GLY A 104 -10.95 -4.20 -7.72
CA GLY A 104 -11.18 -5.65 -7.77
C GLY A 104 -10.10 -6.43 -7.02
N TRP A 105 -8.82 -6.15 -7.27
CA TRP A 105 -7.69 -6.78 -6.59
C TRP A 105 -7.72 -6.58 -5.07
N ALA A 106 -8.10 -5.38 -4.62
CA ALA A 106 -8.17 -5.03 -3.20
C ALA A 106 -9.18 -5.86 -2.40
N ARG A 107 -10.08 -6.60 -3.06
CA ARG A 107 -10.99 -7.57 -2.42
C ARG A 107 -10.26 -8.82 -1.91
N HIS A 108 -9.07 -9.10 -2.46
CA HIS A 108 -8.26 -10.27 -2.14
C HIS A 108 -7.05 -9.93 -1.25
N LEU A 109 -6.91 -8.68 -0.82
CA LEU A 109 -5.87 -8.29 0.12
C LEU A 109 -6.24 -8.77 1.52
N ASP A 110 -5.32 -9.49 2.16
CA ASP A 110 -5.50 -10.09 3.49
C ASP A 110 -4.33 -9.81 4.46
N ASN A 111 -3.27 -9.14 4.00
CA ASN A 111 -2.09 -8.81 4.79
C ASN A 111 -1.49 -7.44 4.41
N TRP A 112 -0.60 -6.93 5.28
CA TRP A 112 0.01 -5.62 5.11
C TRP A 112 1.05 -5.60 3.98
N GLU A 113 1.75 -6.70 3.70
CA GLU A 113 2.87 -6.72 2.76
C GLU A 113 2.40 -6.58 1.30
N THR A 114 1.41 -7.38 0.88
CA THR A 114 0.83 -7.26 -0.47
C THR A 114 0.06 -5.96 -0.63
N THR A 115 -0.56 -5.46 0.44
CA THR A 115 -1.24 -4.16 0.46
C THR A 115 -0.24 -3.02 0.24
N ASP A 116 0.85 -3.02 1.00
CA ASP A 116 1.87 -1.98 0.93
C ASP A 116 2.67 -2.07 -0.37
N ALA A 117 2.84 -3.26 -0.94
CA ALA A 117 3.46 -3.47 -2.24
C ALA A 117 2.60 -2.95 -3.42
N LEU A 118 1.27 -2.90 -3.29
CA LEU A 118 0.37 -2.35 -4.30
C LEU A 118 0.27 -0.81 -4.22
N ALA A 119 0.42 -0.24 -3.02
CA ALA A 119 0.30 1.20 -2.79
C ALA A 119 1.17 2.11 -3.68
N PRO A 120 2.42 1.77 -4.05
CA PRO A 120 3.18 2.56 -5.02
C PRO A 120 2.45 2.75 -6.34
N ALA A 121 1.87 1.68 -6.92
CA ALA A 121 1.19 1.76 -8.21
C ALA A 121 -0.07 2.62 -8.12
N ALA A 122 -0.85 2.46 -7.05
CA ALA A 122 -2.02 3.30 -6.80
C ALA A 122 -1.65 4.78 -6.62
N GLY A 123 -0.62 5.07 -5.81
CA GLY A 123 -0.19 6.44 -5.55
C GLY A 123 0.39 7.13 -6.77
N ILE A 124 1.21 6.44 -7.58
CA ILE A 124 1.78 7.03 -8.80
C ILE A 124 0.68 7.24 -9.86
N TRP A 125 -0.25 6.31 -10.02
CA TRP A 125 -1.39 6.46 -10.94
C TRP A 125 -2.27 7.68 -10.62
N VAL A 126 -2.48 7.96 -9.33
CA VAL A 126 -3.21 9.16 -8.89
C VAL A 126 -2.33 10.42 -8.94
N ALA A 127 -1.02 10.32 -8.75
CA ALA A 127 -0.11 11.47 -8.88
C ALA A 127 -0.04 11.97 -10.34
N ASP A 128 -0.08 11.04 -11.29
CA ASP A 128 -0.10 11.32 -12.73
C ASP A 128 -1.32 12.14 -13.16
N ASP A 129 -2.49 11.88 -12.54
CA ASP A 129 -3.68 12.73 -12.66
C ASP A 129 -4.45 12.78 -11.34
N LEU A 130 -4.35 13.91 -10.63
CA LEU A 130 -5.02 14.13 -9.36
C LEU A 130 -6.55 14.10 -9.44
N SER A 131 -7.16 14.18 -10.64
CA SER A 131 -8.60 13.95 -10.80
C SER A 131 -9.02 12.57 -10.30
N ARG A 132 -8.10 11.60 -10.30
CA ARG A 132 -8.27 10.21 -9.85
C ARG A 132 -8.27 10.05 -8.32
N ILE A 133 -8.03 11.12 -7.54
CA ILE A 133 -7.98 11.05 -6.05
C ILE A 133 -9.26 10.48 -5.42
N GLY A 134 -10.40 10.63 -6.11
CA GLY A 134 -11.69 10.08 -5.69
C GLY A 134 -11.67 8.56 -5.46
N TYR A 135 -10.78 7.81 -6.12
CA TYR A 135 -10.59 6.38 -5.84
C TYR A 135 -10.05 6.15 -4.44
N LEU A 136 -8.99 6.86 -4.04
CA LEU A 136 -8.40 6.72 -2.70
C LEU A 136 -9.37 7.19 -1.61
N GLU A 137 -10.08 8.29 -1.82
CA GLU A 137 -11.11 8.75 -0.88
C GLU A 137 -12.25 7.74 -0.73
N SER A 138 -12.72 7.17 -1.85
CA SER A 138 -13.73 6.11 -1.86
C SER A 138 -13.26 4.89 -1.07
N TRP A 139 -12.02 4.45 -1.27
CA TRP A 139 -11.45 3.30 -0.54
C TRP A 139 -11.26 3.58 0.95
N ALA A 140 -10.79 4.78 1.32
CA ALA A 140 -10.64 5.17 2.71
C ALA A 140 -11.98 5.24 3.45
N ASN A 141 -12.99 5.85 2.82
CA ASN A 141 -14.30 6.07 3.42
C ASN A 141 -15.18 4.79 3.41
N ARG A 142 -15.30 4.14 2.25
CA ARG A 142 -16.26 3.05 2.00
C ARG A 142 -15.62 1.69 1.79
N GLY A 143 -14.30 1.55 1.95
CA GLY A 143 -13.61 0.27 1.82
C GLY A 143 -14.20 -0.78 2.78
N GLU A 144 -14.57 -1.95 2.24
CA GLU A 144 -15.20 -3.03 3.00
C GLU A 144 -14.20 -3.77 3.91
N SER A 145 -12.92 -3.81 3.50
CA SER A 145 -11.85 -4.46 4.26
C SER A 145 -10.88 -3.45 4.89
N VAL A 146 -10.27 -3.86 6.00
CA VAL A 146 -9.19 -3.08 6.65
C VAL A 146 -8.01 -2.84 5.69
N TRP A 147 -7.75 -3.80 4.81
CA TRP A 147 -6.67 -3.78 3.84
C TRP A 147 -6.93 -2.79 2.69
N LYS A 148 -8.17 -2.67 2.22
CA LYS A 148 -8.53 -1.65 1.22
C LYS A 148 -8.44 -0.23 1.78
N LYS A 149 -8.80 -0.03 3.05
CA LYS A 149 -8.58 1.24 3.76
C LYS A 149 -7.11 1.54 3.98
N ARG A 150 -6.32 0.53 4.37
CA ARG A 150 -4.86 0.63 4.48
C ARG A 150 -4.22 1.00 3.14
N LEU A 151 -4.62 0.36 2.04
CA LEU A 151 -4.16 0.68 0.69
C LEU A 151 -4.34 2.17 0.39
N ALA A 152 -5.53 2.73 0.70
CA ALA A 152 -5.79 4.15 0.52
C ALA A 152 -4.82 5.03 1.30
N ALA A 153 -4.62 4.76 2.60
CA ALA A 153 -3.68 5.52 3.44
C ALA A 153 -2.23 5.43 2.93
N VAL A 154 -1.74 4.22 2.67
CA VAL A 154 -0.35 3.96 2.27
C VAL A 154 -0.07 4.56 0.88
N SER A 155 -1.05 4.56 -0.04
CA SER A 155 -0.90 5.17 -1.37
C SER A 155 -0.59 6.67 -1.30
N THR A 156 -1.08 7.38 -0.27
CA THR A 156 -0.80 8.81 -0.08
C THR A 156 0.66 9.13 0.21
N VAL A 157 1.46 8.15 0.66
CA VAL A 157 2.92 8.32 0.80
C VAL A 157 3.57 8.55 -0.55
N TYR A 158 3.09 7.86 -1.58
CA TYR A 158 3.65 7.93 -2.92
C TYR A 158 3.16 9.17 -3.69
N LEU A 159 1.96 9.67 -3.37
CA LEU A 159 1.50 11.00 -3.80
C LEU A 159 2.44 12.10 -3.33
N SER A 160 2.73 12.17 -2.03
CA SER A 160 3.59 13.21 -1.46
C SER A 160 5.06 13.09 -1.90
N ARG A 161 5.51 11.88 -2.26
CA ARG A 161 6.83 11.67 -2.87
C ARG A 161 6.93 12.23 -4.28
N HIS A 162 5.82 12.28 -5.01
CA HIS A 162 5.77 12.85 -6.36
C HIS A 162 5.90 14.37 -6.30
N ALA A 163 5.07 15.03 -5.48
CA ALA A 163 5.11 16.47 -5.32
C ALA A 163 4.58 16.93 -3.95
N ALA A 164 5.18 17.99 -3.38
CA ALA A 164 4.83 18.44 -2.03
C ALA A 164 3.40 18.99 -1.95
N GLU A 165 2.93 19.63 -3.03
CA GLU A 165 1.57 20.16 -3.19
C GLU A 165 0.48 19.07 -3.09
N HIS A 166 0.83 17.80 -3.30
CA HIS A 166 -0.10 16.67 -3.14
C HIS A 166 -0.41 16.36 -1.68
N THR A 167 0.25 17.02 -0.72
CA THR A 167 -0.04 16.84 0.71
C THR A 167 -1.51 17.16 1.02
N HIS A 168 -2.09 18.22 0.45
CA HIS A 168 -3.50 18.54 0.67
C HIS A 168 -4.45 17.45 0.18
N ALA A 169 -4.18 16.86 -1.00
CA ALA A 169 -4.95 15.72 -1.54
C ALA A 169 -4.83 14.50 -0.61
N SER A 170 -3.62 14.21 -0.14
CA SER A 170 -3.33 13.14 0.81
C SER A 170 -4.08 13.32 2.13
N LEU A 171 -4.10 14.52 2.69
CA LEU A 171 -4.86 14.85 3.90
C LEU A 171 -6.38 14.70 3.70
N ARG A 172 -6.89 14.86 2.47
CA ARG A 172 -8.31 14.56 2.19
C ARG A 172 -8.62 13.07 2.31
N VAL A 173 -7.73 12.20 1.82
CA VAL A 173 -7.89 10.75 1.98
C VAL A 173 -7.76 10.36 3.46
N LEU A 174 -6.71 10.84 4.14
CA LEU A 174 -6.37 10.43 5.50
C LEU A 174 -7.43 10.84 6.54
N ARG A 175 -8.15 11.96 6.32
CA ARG A 175 -9.23 12.41 7.24
C ARG A 175 -10.28 11.32 7.50
N HIS A 176 -10.57 10.48 6.51
CA HIS A 176 -11.57 9.41 6.63
C HIS A 176 -11.15 8.26 7.54
N LEU A 177 -9.86 8.21 7.92
CA LEU A 177 -9.25 7.09 8.63
C LEU A 177 -8.71 7.48 10.02
N MET A 178 -8.79 8.75 10.40
CA MET A 178 -8.19 9.27 11.64
C MET A 178 -8.77 8.63 12.90
N GLU A 179 -10.07 8.31 12.90
CA GLU A 179 -10.75 7.67 14.03
C GLU A 179 -10.81 6.14 13.92
N ALA A 180 -10.06 5.55 12.99
CA ALA A 180 -10.03 4.10 12.82
C ALA A 180 -9.56 3.40 14.11
N LYS A 181 -10.29 2.37 14.53
CA LYS A 181 -9.94 1.59 15.73
C LYS A 181 -8.92 0.49 15.42
N GLN A 182 -8.91 0.03 14.17
CA GLN A 182 -8.08 -1.07 13.69
C GLN A 182 -6.59 -0.68 13.72
N PRO A 183 -5.72 -1.43 14.42
CA PRO A 183 -4.28 -1.15 14.48
C PRO A 183 -3.60 -1.06 13.09
N GLU A 184 -4.05 -1.87 12.14
CA GLU A 184 -3.53 -1.94 10.77
C GLU A 184 -3.74 -0.63 10.03
N ILE A 185 -4.89 0.02 10.26
CA ILE A 185 -5.22 1.32 9.68
C ILE A 185 -4.50 2.43 10.45
N ARG A 186 -4.50 2.41 11.79
CA ARG A 186 -3.84 3.45 12.60
C ARG A 186 -2.36 3.58 12.28
N LYS A 187 -1.63 2.46 12.20
CA LYS A 187 -0.22 2.43 11.79
C LYS A 187 -0.03 2.99 10.38
N ALA A 188 -0.94 2.65 9.46
CA ALA A 188 -0.88 3.17 8.09
C ALA A 188 -1.07 4.69 8.04
N VAL A 189 -2.03 5.22 8.80
CA VAL A 189 -2.32 6.66 8.88
C VAL A 189 -1.15 7.41 9.52
N GLY A 190 -0.60 6.93 10.64
CA GLY A 190 0.58 7.51 11.29
C GLY A 190 1.78 7.56 10.35
N TRP A 191 2.10 6.43 9.73
CA TRP A 191 3.15 6.33 8.72
C TRP A 191 2.91 7.26 7.53
N ALA A 192 1.67 7.37 7.05
CA ALA A 192 1.32 8.21 5.91
C ALA A 192 1.47 9.70 6.21
N LEU A 193 0.98 10.17 7.36
CA LEU A 193 1.12 11.55 7.82
C LEU A 193 2.58 11.93 8.01
N ARG A 194 3.38 11.05 8.64
CA ARG A 194 4.83 11.24 8.85
C ARG A 194 5.62 11.36 7.54
N ASN A 195 5.08 10.88 6.41
CA ASN A 195 5.76 10.93 5.12
C ASN A 195 5.29 12.07 4.21
N GLN A 196 4.33 12.88 4.66
CA GLN A 196 3.92 14.07 3.93
C GLN A 196 5.03 15.13 3.93
N LYS A 197 5.09 15.93 2.87
CA LYS A 197 6.16 16.91 2.65
C LYS A 197 5.84 18.32 3.14
N ASP A 198 4.57 18.73 3.10
CA ASP A 198 4.14 20.00 3.67
C ASP A 198 3.89 19.84 5.19
N LEU A 199 4.94 20.11 5.97
CA LEU A 199 4.92 19.94 7.42
C LEU A 199 3.96 20.92 8.11
N GLU A 200 3.74 22.10 7.54
CA GLU A 200 2.81 23.10 8.10
C GLU A 200 1.36 22.64 7.93
N ALA A 201 1.02 22.10 6.76
CA ALA A 201 -0.29 21.48 6.53
C ALA A 201 -0.51 20.27 7.46
N VAL A 202 0.51 19.44 7.67
CA VAL A 202 0.45 18.31 8.60
C VAL A 202 0.26 18.77 10.04
N GLU A 203 1.00 19.78 10.49
CA GLU A 203 0.87 20.32 11.85
C GLU A 203 -0.55 20.82 12.12
N ARG A 204 -1.11 21.65 11.22
CA ARG A 204 -2.48 22.14 11.35
C ARG A 204 -3.50 21.01 11.38
N PHE A 205 -3.32 20.02 10.51
CA PHE A 205 -4.19 18.85 10.45
C PHE A 205 -4.13 18.04 11.76
N LEU A 206 -2.94 17.79 12.28
CA LEU A 206 -2.75 17.08 13.55
C LEU A 206 -3.29 17.87 14.74
N ALA A 207 -3.14 19.19 14.78
CA ALA A 207 -3.69 20.02 15.85
C ALA A 207 -5.21 19.92 15.92
N TRP A 208 -5.90 19.85 14.78
CA TRP A 208 -7.35 19.66 14.72
C TRP A 208 -7.76 18.26 15.22
N TRP A 209 -6.99 17.22 14.90
CA TRP A 209 -7.31 15.83 15.26
C TRP A 209 -6.83 15.43 16.65
N ALA A 210 -5.81 16.09 17.19
CA ALA A 210 -5.20 15.80 18.49
C ALA A 210 -6.19 15.54 19.63
N PRO A 211 -7.28 16.33 19.82
CA PRO A 211 -8.22 16.09 20.90
C PRO A 211 -9.19 14.92 20.63
N ARG A 212 -9.18 14.30 19.45
CA ARG A 212 -10.17 13.31 18.99
C ARG A 212 -9.60 11.90 18.79
N VAL A 213 -8.27 11.78 18.71
CA VAL A 213 -7.60 10.52 18.35
C VAL A 213 -6.58 10.11 19.40
N SER A 214 -6.10 8.87 19.31
CA SER A 214 -5.13 8.34 20.27
C SER A 214 -3.82 9.14 20.30
N ARG A 215 -3.29 9.39 21.50
CA ARG A 215 -1.95 9.97 21.73
C ARG A 215 -0.86 9.28 20.91
N SER A 216 -0.92 7.96 20.77
CA SER A 216 0.05 7.19 19.99
C SER A 216 0.06 7.59 18.51
N LEU A 217 -1.12 7.84 17.91
CA LEU A 217 -1.22 8.26 16.51
C LEU A 217 -0.60 9.65 16.32
N ILE A 218 -0.88 10.60 17.21
CA ILE A 218 -0.29 11.94 17.16
C ILE A 218 1.23 11.87 17.31
N THR A 219 1.72 11.03 18.23
CA THR A 219 3.16 10.84 18.45
C THR A 219 3.85 10.29 17.20
N GLU A 220 3.29 9.24 16.58
CA GLU A 220 3.84 8.65 15.36
C GLU A 220 3.80 9.61 14.17
N ALA A 221 2.66 10.28 13.97
CA ALA A 221 2.45 11.17 12.83
C ALA A 221 3.30 12.45 12.90
N SER A 222 3.58 12.95 14.12
CA SER A 222 4.32 14.19 14.35
C SER A 222 5.84 14.02 14.41
N GLU A 223 6.38 12.81 14.27
CA GLU A 223 7.81 12.50 14.50
C GLU A 223 8.77 13.41 13.71
N LYS A 224 8.41 13.77 12.46
CA LYS A 224 9.22 14.64 11.59
C LYS A 224 8.93 16.14 11.74
N LEU A 225 7.94 16.53 12.54
CA LEU A 225 7.66 17.94 12.78
C LEU A 225 8.75 18.57 13.67
N PRO A 226 8.98 19.89 13.57
CA PRO A 226 9.84 20.61 14.49
C PRO A 226 9.48 20.33 15.95
N GLU A 227 10.46 20.42 16.85
CA GLU A 227 10.27 20.18 18.28
C GLU A 227 9.18 21.08 18.87
N GLU A 228 9.14 22.34 18.47
CA GLU A 228 8.14 23.31 18.91
C GLU A 228 6.71 22.86 18.52
N SER A 229 6.52 22.40 17.28
CA SER A 229 5.26 21.85 16.80
C SER A 229 4.83 20.60 17.58
N ARG A 230 5.79 19.70 17.88
CA ARG A 230 5.53 18.50 18.69
C ARG A 230 5.13 18.86 20.13
N ALA A 231 5.77 19.86 20.73
CA ALA A 231 5.42 20.36 22.06
C ALA A 231 4.00 20.94 22.09
N ARG A 232 3.62 21.75 21.09
CA ARG A 232 2.25 22.27 20.95
C ARG A 232 1.22 21.14 20.85
N LEU A 233 1.47 20.15 20.00
CA LEU A 233 0.57 19.01 19.84
C LEU A 233 0.42 18.21 21.14
N LYS A 234 1.51 18.05 21.90
CA LYS A 234 1.48 17.38 23.20
C LYS A 234 0.56 18.11 24.19
N VAL A 235 0.64 19.44 24.27
CA VAL A 235 -0.25 20.25 25.12
C VAL A 235 -1.72 20.00 24.77
N ILE A 236 -2.07 20.04 23.48
CA ILE A 236 -3.46 19.80 23.03
C ILE A 236 -3.94 18.39 23.43
N VAL A 237 -3.07 17.38 23.30
CA VAL A 237 -3.40 16.00 23.69
C VAL A 237 -3.54 15.85 25.20
N ASP A 238 -2.73 16.57 25.99
CA ASP A 238 -2.80 16.56 27.46
C ASP A 238 -4.05 17.30 27.98
N GLU A 239 -4.52 18.36 27.30
CA GLU A 239 -5.74 19.11 27.66
C GLU A 239 -7.05 18.40 27.29
N ALA A 240 -7.00 17.46 26.34
CA ALA A 240 -8.17 16.73 25.85
C ALA A 240 -8.45 15.42 26.61
N GLY A 241 -7.52 14.96 27.45
CA GLY A 241 -7.61 13.73 28.24
C GLY A 241 -8.04 13.97 29.68
#